data_AF-A0AAU3UUW1-F1
#
_entry.id   AF-A0AAU3UUW1-F1
#
_cell.length_a   1.000
_cell.length_b   1.000
_cell.length_c   1.000
_cell.angle_alpha   90.00
_cell.angle_beta   90.00
_cell.angle_gamma   90.00
#
_symmetry.space_group_name_H-M   'P 1'
#
loop_
_entity.id
_entity.type
_entity.pdbx_description
1 polymer ?
#
loop_
_entity_poly.entity_id
_entity_poly.type
_entity_poly.pdbx_seq_one_letter_code
_entity_poly.pdbx_strand_id
1 'polypeptide(L)'
;MQSVMAEDCYSSPARRVVGNAGVVSDLPRRWDPTTSVRRDLNDSVYHGDKWDDRHWMNVPGPVYTAQTDTCWTGRTHAPRNVLYGGEYCNEFVYRQPKSPAEVECLLEAADADPFDGYACDGDSRWTPAAVRAWWSGRDKVYEHLAQLLAEYTREGANPSEVEAAAGVRDFLTYLATDLETDLREYVFRLENDRYPTADDPLPNL
;
A
#
# COMPACT_ATOMS: atom_id res chain seq x y z
N MET A 1 -20.29 19.09 21.71
CA MET A 1 -21.65 18.71 21.22
C MET A 1 -21.80 19.43 19.89
N GLN A 2 -21.48 18.85 18.74
CA GLN A 2 -21.94 17.56 18.21
C GLN A 2 -20.77 16.71 17.67
N SER A 3 -20.88 15.41 17.91
CA SER A 3 -20.08 14.34 17.32
C SER A 3 -20.68 14.04 15.95
N VAL A 4 -19.84 13.97 14.92
CA VAL A 4 -20.20 13.39 13.63
C VAL A 4 -19.46 12.06 13.58
N MET A 5 -20.20 10.99 13.77
CA MET A 5 -19.73 9.62 13.68
C MET A 5 -19.41 9.35 12.21
N ALA A 6 -18.22 8.81 11.95
CA ALA A 6 -17.92 8.17 10.66
C ALA A 6 -18.95 7.04 10.47
N GLU A 7 -19.79 7.16 9.44
CA GLU A 7 -20.69 6.10 9.04
C GLU A 7 -19.92 5.09 8.18
N ASP A 8 -20.10 3.82 8.54
CA ASP A 8 -19.42 2.65 8.04
C ASP A 8 -19.51 2.50 6.52
N CYS A 9 -18.38 2.24 5.85
CA CYS A 9 -18.33 1.64 4.50
C CYS A 9 -18.91 0.20 4.45
N TYR A 10 -19.51 -0.28 5.55
CA TYR A 10 -20.15 -1.59 5.66
C TYR A 10 -21.53 -1.50 6.33
N SER A 11 -22.49 -0.79 5.71
CA SER A 11 -23.91 -1.05 6.01
C SER A 11 -24.81 -0.86 4.79
N SER A 12 -25.38 -1.96 4.30
CA SER A 12 -26.62 -1.95 3.52
C SER A 12 -27.45 -3.20 3.85
N PRO A 13 -28.80 -3.11 3.85
CA PRO A 13 -29.66 -4.04 4.57
C PRO A 13 -29.89 -5.36 3.83
N ALA A 14 -30.02 -6.42 4.61
CA ALA A 14 -30.31 -7.78 4.16
C ALA A 14 -31.58 -7.84 3.27
N ARG A 15 -31.38 -8.06 1.97
CA ARG A 15 -32.44 -8.49 1.06
C ARG A 15 -32.27 -9.98 0.78
N ARG A 16 -33.24 -10.75 1.28
CA ARG A 16 -33.35 -12.20 1.11
C ARG A 16 -33.40 -12.54 -0.39
N VAL A 17 -32.35 -13.15 -0.92
CA VAL A 17 -32.33 -13.77 -2.25
C VAL A 17 -32.08 -15.26 -2.08
N VAL A 18 -33.04 -16.04 -2.55
CA VAL A 18 -33.01 -17.49 -2.63
C VAL A 18 -32.21 -17.87 -3.87
N GLY A 19 -31.16 -18.69 -3.69
CA GLY A 19 -30.53 -19.51 -4.72
C GLY A 19 -29.74 -18.78 -5.81
N ASN A 20 -28.41 -18.91 -5.84
CA ASN A 20 -27.74 -19.86 -6.71
C ASN A 20 -26.25 -19.94 -6.34
N ALA A 21 -25.67 -21.12 -6.50
CA ALA A 21 -24.26 -21.37 -6.26
C ALA A 21 -23.37 -20.57 -7.23
N GLY A 22 -22.25 -20.05 -6.71
CA GLY A 22 -21.07 -19.71 -7.50
C GLY A 22 -20.96 -18.26 -7.97
N VAL A 23 -20.34 -17.41 -7.16
CA VAL A 23 -19.38 -16.39 -7.65
C VAL A 23 -18.27 -16.29 -6.60
N VAL A 24 -17.23 -17.09 -6.77
CA VAL A 24 -15.91 -16.79 -6.20
C VAL A 24 -15.34 -15.67 -7.08
N SER A 25 -14.91 -14.57 -6.46
CA SER A 25 -14.39 -13.39 -7.15
C SER A 25 -13.24 -13.76 -8.09
N ASP A 26 -13.48 -13.73 -9.39
CA ASP A 26 -12.52 -14.07 -10.43
C ASP A 26 -11.78 -12.81 -10.90
N LEU A 27 -11.22 -12.05 -9.96
CA LEU A 27 -10.15 -11.12 -10.34
C LEU A 27 -8.92 -11.97 -10.65
N PRO A 28 -8.30 -11.84 -11.83
CA PRO A 28 -7.12 -12.62 -12.15
C PRO A 28 -6.05 -12.36 -11.09
N ARG A 29 -5.34 -13.42 -10.68
CA ARG A 29 -4.19 -13.36 -9.74
C ARG A 29 -3.11 -12.34 -10.13
N ARG A 30 -3.16 -11.81 -11.36
CA ARG A 30 -2.30 -10.75 -11.87
C ARG A 30 -3.17 -9.60 -12.37
N TRP A 31 -3.01 -8.46 -11.74
CA TRP A 31 -3.82 -7.27 -11.87
C TRP A 31 -2.88 -6.06 -11.94
N ASP A 32 -3.16 -5.15 -12.87
CA ASP A 32 -2.43 -3.88 -13.01
C ASP A 32 -3.21 -2.79 -12.25
N PRO A 33 -2.70 -2.33 -11.09
CA PRO A 33 -3.41 -1.35 -10.28
C PRO A 33 -3.56 0.01 -10.96
N THR A 34 -2.69 0.35 -11.91
CA THR A 34 -2.76 1.62 -12.64
C THR A 34 -4.01 1.71 -13.53
N THR A 35 -4.63 0.57 -13.87
CA THR A 35 -5.86 0.53 -14.68
C THR A 35 -7.12 0.95 -13.93
N SER A 36 -7.12 0.91 -12.58
CA SER A 36 -8.23 1.40 -11.75
C SER A 36 -8.05 2.82 -11.26
N VAL A 37 -6.88 3.41 -11.46
CA VAL A 37 -6.66 4.81 -11.09
C VAL A 37 -7.37 5.66 -12.13
N ARG A 38 -8.43 6.36 -11.69
CA ARG A 38 -9.23 7.23 -12.56
C ARG A 38 -8.42 8.49 -12.88
N ARG A 39 -7.92 8.57 -14.13
CA ARG A 39 -7.07 9.67 -14.63
C ARG A 39 -7.72 11.06 -14.54
N ASP A 40 -9.03 11.14 -14.44
CA ASP A 40 -9.82 12.36 -14.37
C ASP A 40 -10.02 12.89 -12.94
N LEU A 41 -9.67 12.13 -11.90
CA LEU A 41 -9.92 12.50 -10.51
C LEU A 41 -8.69 12.91 -9.70
N ASN A 42 -7.46 12.67 -10.17
CA ASN A 42 -6.28 13.03 -9.37
C ASN A 42 -4.99 13.20 -10.20
N ASP A 43 -4.88 14.34 -10.89
CA ASP A 43 -3.70 14.70 -11.71
C ASP A 43 -2.42 14.84 -10.84
N SER A 44 -2.58 15.23 -9.56
CA SER A 44 -1.48 15.43 -8.61
C SER A 44 -0.84 14.12 -8.12
N VAL A 45 -1.66 13.08 -7.93
CA VAL A 45 -1.21 11.72 -7.59
C VAL A 45 -0.57 11.02 -8.79
N TYR A 46 -0.91 11.41 -10.02
CA TYR A 46 -0.38 10.75 -11.22
C TYR A 46 0.98 11.28 -11.68
N HIS A 47 1.28 12.56 -11.48
CA HIS A 47 2.38 13.25 -12.19
C HIS A 47 3.26 14.13 -11.30
N GLY A 48 3.47 13.76 -10.05
CA GLY A 48 4.33 14.52 -9.15
C GLY A 48 5.84 14.30 -9.40
N ASP A 49 6.63 15.36 -9.29
CA ASP A 49 8.09 15.30 -9.15
C ASP A 49 8.47 14.86 -7.72
N LYS A 50 7.98 13.68 -7.33
CA LYS A 50 7.98 13.16 -5.95
C LYS A 50 9.00 12.03 -5.75
N TRP A 51 9.54 11.52 -6.84
CA TRP A 51 10.36 10.31 -6.84
C TRP A 51 11.66 10.45 -6.03
N ASP A 52 12.30 11.62 -6.12
CA ASP A 52 13.56 11.89 -5.44
C ASP A 52 13.36 11.96 -3.91
N ASP A 53 12.17 12.36 -3.47
CA ASP A 53 11.76 12.43 -2.06
C ASP A 53 10.98 11.19 -1.59
N ARG A 54 10.90 10.13 -2.41
CA ARG A 54 10.11 8.94 -2.08
C ARG A 54 10.53 8.35 -0.72
N HIS A 55 9.54 7.94 0.07
CA HIS A 55 9.81 7.31 1.35
C HIS A 55 10.57 5.98 1.14
N TRP A 56 11.71 5.81 1.81
CA TRP A 56 12.62 4.68 1.57
C TRP A 56 12.02 3.31 1.93
N MET A 57 11.01 3.28 2.80
CA MET A 57 10.27 2.07 3.17
C MET A 57 9.12 1.71 2.21
N ASN A 58 8.82 2.53 1.20
CA ASN A 58 7.83 2.14 0.19
C ASN A 58 8.24 0.79 -0.41
N VAL A 59 7.34 -0.18 -0.35
CA VAL A 59 7.51 -1.44 -1.07
C VAL A 59 7.46 -1.15 -2.57
N PRO A 60 8.48 -1.55 -3.35
CA PRO A 60 8.51 -1.26 -4.77
C PRO A 60 7.24 -1.67 -5.51
N GLY A 61 6.74 -0.75 -6.33
CA GLY A 61 5.50 -0.90 -7.06
C GLY A 61 5.04 0.42 -7.69
N PRO A 62 3.90 0.40 -8.38
CA PRO A 62 3.35 1.57 -9.07
C PRO A 62 2.98 2.71 -8.11
N VAL A 63 2.44 2.40 -6.93
CA VAL A 63 2.01 3.40 -5.95
C VAL A 63 3.08 3.59 -4.89
N TYR A 64 3.41 4.83 -4.55
CA TYR A 64 4.34 5.18 -3.48
C TYR A 64 3.97 6.54 -2.86
N THR A 65 4.61 6.85 -1.74
CA THR A 65 4.57 8.18 -1.12
C THR A 65 5.94 8.86 -1.14
N ALA A 66 5.97 10.18 -1.08
CA ALA A 66 7.15 10.98 -0.82
C ALA A 66 7.05 11.63 0.56
N GLN A 67 7.26 12.95 0.64
CA GLN A 67 6.97 13.69 1.85
C GLN A 67 5.46 13.83 2.02
N THR A 68 4.96 13.45 3.19
CA THR A 68 3.54 13.45 3.56
C THR A 68 3.39 14.10 4.93
N ASP A 69 2.22 14.63 5.26
CA ASP A 69 1.86 14.86 6.67
C ASP A 69 0.84 13.79 7.07
N THR A 70 1.27 12.85 7.93
CA THR A 70 0.41 11.70 8.24
C THR A 70 -0.95 12.14 8.74
N CYS A 71 -1.02 13.18 9.59
CA CYS A 71 -2.21 13.53 10.38
C CYS A 71 -2.94 12.31 11.02
N TRP A 72 -2.25 11.16 11.10
CA TRP A 72 -2.79 9.83 11.35
C TRP A 72 -3.95 9.37 10.45
N THR A 73 -4.08 9.88 9.21
CA THR A 73 -5.21 9.61 8.30
C THR A 73 -4.98 8.52 7.25
N GLY A 74 -3.76 8.30 6.73
CA GLY A 74 -3.57 7.33 5.64
C GLY A 74 -4.07 5.91 5.96
N ARG A 75 -3.87 5.45 7.20
CA ARG A 75 -4.41 4.16 7.69
C ARG A 75 -5.90 4.16 7.97
N THR A 76 -6.55 5.32 8.19
CA THR A 76 -8.01 5.35 8.34
C THR A 76 -8.71 5.06 7.02
N HIS A 77 -8.06 5.37 5.90
CA HIS A 77 -8.56 5.10 4.55
C HIS A 77 -8.01 3.79 3.96
N ALA A 78 -6.70 3.53 4.12
CA ALA A 78 -6.02 2.40 3.50
C ALA A 78 -5.17 1.56 4.51
N PRO A 79 -5.78 0.98 5.57
CA PRO A 79 -5.05 0.30 6.66
C PRO A 79 -4.24 -0.92 6.20
N ARG A 80 -4.59 -1.49 5.03
CA ARG A 80 -3.93 -2.64 4.40
C ARG A 80 -2.78 -2.29 3.48
N ASN A 81 -2.58 -1.01 3.17
CA ASN A 81 -1.61 -0.54 2.19
C ASN A 81 -0.66 0.49 2.77
N VAL A 82 -1.13 1.34 3.70
CA VAL A 82 -0.38 2.46 4.27
C VAL A 82 0.09 2.14 5.69
N LEU A 83 1.28 2.60 6.03
CA LEU A 83 1.82 2.59 7.39
C LEU A 83 2.59 3.89 7.66
N TYR A 84 2.82 4.20 8.94
CA TYR A 84 3.51 5.42 9.37
C TYR A 84 4.92 5.09 9.88
N GLY A 85 5.92 5.88 9.50
CA GLY A 85 7.28 5.68 9.97
C GLY A 85 8.33 6.57 9.32
N GLY A 86 9.60 6.16 9.45
CA GLY A 86 10.74 6.99 9.04
C GLY A 86 11.06 8.09 10.05
N GLU A 87 12.07 8.90 9.72
CA GLU A 87 12.60 9.95 10.61
C GLU A 87 11.57 11.03 10.98
N TYR A 88 10.66 11.34 10.06
CA TYR A 88 9.67 12.40 10.21
C TYR A 88 8.24 11.88 10.40
N CYS A 89 8.07 10.57 10.67
CA CYS A 89 6.76 9.92 10.72
C CYS A 89 5.92 10.28 9.48
N ASN A 90 6.40 9.89 8.30
CA ASN A 90 5.67 9.99 7.04
C ASN A 90 4.82 8.74 6.82
N GLU A 91 3.88 8.82 5.89
CA GLU A 91 3.16 7.69 5.34
C GLU A 91 4.03 6.95 4.32
N PHE A 92 3.87 5.64 4.22
CA PHE A 92 4.46 4.83 3.16
C PHE A 92 3.57 3.65 2.78
N VAL A 93 3.64 3.29 1.49
CA VAL A 93 2.94 2.12 0.94
C VAL A 93 3.74 0.87 1.27
N TYR A 94 3.31 0.11 2.27
CA TYR A 94 3.94 -1.15 2.66
C TYR A 94 3.42 -2.36 1.87
N ARG A 95 2.30 -2.18 1.15
CA ARG A 95 1.71 -3.23 0.32
C ARG A 95 0.99 -2.63 -0.88
N GLN A 96 1.37 -3.07 -2.08
CA GLN A 96 0.73 -2.65 -3.32
C GLN A 96 -0.71 -3.18 -3.40
N PRO A 97 -1.66 -2.40 -3.94
CA PRO A 97 -3.07 -2.77 -3.97
C PRO A 97 -3.31 -4.00 -4.85
N LYS A 98 -4.12 -4.94 -4.36
CA LYS A 98 -4.45 -6.21 -5.03
C LYS A 98 -5.85 -6.21 -5.67
N SER A 99 -6.60 -5.11 -5.55
CA SER A 99 -7.94 -4.99 -6.13
C SER A 99 -8.29 -3.52 -6.43
N PRO A 100 -9.31 -3.27 -7.27
CA PRO A 100 -9.83 -1.92 -7.49
C PRO A 100 -10.26 -1.21 -6.20
N ALA A 101 -10.85 -1.94 -5.24
CA ALA A 101 -11.26 -1.36 -3.96
C ALA A 101 -10.07 -0.88 -3.13
N GLU A 102 -8.94 -1.62 -3.15
CA GLU A 102 -7.71 -1.17 -2.48
C GLU A 102 -7.07 0.04 -3.18
N VAL A 103 -7.23 0.16 -4.51
CA VAL A 103 -6.83 1.38 -5.24
C VAL A 103 -7.70 2.57 -4.79
N GLU A 104 -9.02 2.40 -4.67
CA GLU A 104 -9.92 3.45 -4.18
C GLU A 104 -9.54 3.88 -2.75
N CYS A 105 -9.24 2.94 -1.84
CA CYS A 105 -8.74 3.26 -0.50
C CYS A 105 -7.45 4.10 -0.52
N LEU A 106 -6.50 3.77 -1.41
CA LEU A 106 -5.26 4.54 -1.55
C LEU A 106 -5.50 5.94 -2.13
N LEU A 107 -6.51 6.12 -2.99
CA LEU A 107 -6.89 7.43 -3.50
C LEU A 107 -7.57 8.29 -2.43
N GLU A 108 -8.38 7.70 -1.57
CA GLU A 108 -8.92 8.39 -0.38
C GLU A 108 -7.81 8.79 0.60
N ALA A 109 -6.82 7.91 0.82
CA ALA A 109 -5.65 8.25 1.63
C ALA A 109 -4.85 9.42 1.03
N ALA A 110 -4.68 9.43 -0.29
CA ALA A 110 -4.01 10.52 -1.01
C ALA A 110 -4.76 11.86 -0.92
N ASP A 111 -6.10 11.84 -1.05
CA ASP A 111 -6.94 13.05 -0.90
C ASP A 111 -6.91 13.61 0.54
N ALA A 112 -6.72 12.73 1.53
CA ALA A 112 -6.60 13.10 2.92
C ALA A 112 -5.21 13.65 3.31
N ASP A 113 -4.16 13.44 2.51
CA ASP A 113 -2.81 13.90 2.78
C ASP A 113 -2.65 15.40 2.47
N PRO A 114 -2.45 16.27 3.47
CA PRO A 114 -2.33 17.71 3.26
C PRO A 114 -1.13 18.11 2.39
N PHE A 115 -0.13 17.25 2.27
CA PHE A 115 1.10 17.53 1.52
C PHE A 115 1.04 17.02 0.08
N ASP A 116 -0.05 16.36 -0.32
CA ASP A 116 -0.18 15.72 -1.63
C ASP A 116 1.07 14.87 -1.92
N GLY A 117 1.49 14.00 -1.01
CA GLY A 117 2.74 13.23 -1.10
C GLY A 117 2.61 11.91 -1.85
N TYR A 118 1.41 11.50 -2.23
CA TYR A 118 1.16 10.25 -2.95
C TYR A 118 1.48 10.35 -4.44
N ALA A 119 1.92 9.24 -5.02
CA ALA A 119 2.26 9.12 -6.43
C ALA A 119 1.93 7.72 -6.99
N CYS A 120 1.62 7.64 -8.29
CA CYS A 120 1.30 6.39 -9.01
C CYS A 120 2.12 6.19 -10.30
N ASP A 121 3.22 6.93 -10.49
CA ASP A 121 4.11 6.78 -11.65
C ASP A 121 5.26 5.77 -11.42
N GLY A 122 5.19 4.95 -10.38
CA GLY A 122 6.26 4.05 -9.95
C GLY A 122 6.74 3.06 -11.01
N ASP A 123 5.87 2.59 -11.89
CA ASP A 123 6.22 1.69 -13.01
C ASP A 123 7.22 2.34 -13.99
N SER A 124 7.19 3.67 -14.11
CA SER A 124 8.11 4.43 -14.96
C SER A 124 9.43 4.80 -14.27
N ARG A 125 9.51 4.58 -12.96
CA ARG A 125 10.62 5.06 -12.11
C ARG A 125 11.46 3.94 -11.51
N TRP A 126 10.81 2.86 -11.06
CA TRP A 126 11.51 1.69 -10.55
C TRP A 126 12.27 0.99 -11.69
N THR A 127 13.47 0.52 -11.36
CA THR A 127 14.24 -0.38 -12.24
C THR A 127 14.35 -1.75 -11.57
N PRO A 128 14.49 -2.85 -12.33
CA PRO A 128 14.75 -4.17 -11.76
C PRO A 128 15.90 -4.17 -10.75
N ALA A 129 17.00 -3.46 -11.07
CA ALA A 129 18.15 -3.34 -10.17
C ALA A 129 17.81 -2.63 -8.85
N ALA A 130 17.01 -1.57 -8.89
CA ALA A 130 16.58 -0.86 -7.69
C ALA A 130 15.63 -1.70 -6.81
N VAL A 131 14.74 -2.48 -7.41
CA VAL A 131 13.87 -3.42 -6.67
C VAL A 131 14.70 -4.48 -5.93
N ARG A 132 15.69 -5.06 -6.62
CA ARG A 132 16.62 -6.05 -6.03
C ARG A 132 17.46 -5.44 -4.90
N ALA A 133 17.93 -4.21 -5.09
CA ALA A 133 18.68 -3.49 -4.06
C ALA A 133 17.82 -3.22 -2.82
N TRP A 134 16.55 -2.82 -3.01
CA TRP A 134 15.59 -2.67 -1.91
C TRP A 134 15.38 -4.00 -1.17
N TRP A 135 15.15 -5.09 -1.91
CA TRP A 135 14.99 -6.43 -1.32
C TRP A 135 16.22 -6.89 -0.53
N SER A 136 17.41 -6.68 -1.08
CA SER A 136 18.68 -6.99 -0.39
C SER A 136 18.90 -6.13 0.85
N GLY A 137 18.32 -4.92 0.90
CA GLY A 137 18.43 -3.98 2.02
C GLY A 137 17.31 -4.10 3.06
N ARG A 138 16.37 -5.05 2.90
CA ARG A 138 15.15 -5.15 3.71
C ARG A 138 15.38 -5.34 5.22
N ASP A 139 16.57 -5.79 5.64
CA ASP A 139 16.91 -5.91 7.06
C ASP A 139 16.80 -4.55 7.78
N LYS A 140 17.11 -3.44 7.09
CA LYS A 140 16.89 -2.08 7.62
C LYS A 140 15.42 -1.78 7.85
N VAL A 141 14.54 -2.29 6.98
CA VAL A 141 13.08 -2.16 7.13
C VAL A 141 12.62 -2.98 8.34
N TYR A 142 13.09 -4.22 8.48
CA TYR A 142 12.81 -5.05 9.67
C TYR A 142 13.22 -4.36 10.97
N GLU A 143 14.43 -3.81 11.03
CA GLU A 143 14.94 -3.09 12.21
C GLU A 143 14.06 -1.89 12.55
N HIS A 144 13.68 -1.09 11.55
CA HIS A 144 12.80 0.06 11.76
C HIS A 144 11.40 -0.35 12.21
N LEU A 145 10.82 -1.39 11.62
CA LEU A 145 9.51 -1.92 12.03
C LEU A 145 9.53 -2.48 13.46
N ALA A 146 10.62 -3.11 13.89
CA ALA A 146 10.75 -3.57 15.26
C ALA A 146 10.74 -2.39 16.26
N GLN A 147 11.36 -1.27 15.90
CA GLN A 147 11.34 -0.04 16.70
C GLN A 147 9.94 0.56 16.75
N LEU A 148 9.27 0.71 15.59
CA LEU A 148 7.89 1.20 15.53
C LEU A 148 6.92 0.32 16.33
N LEU A 149 7.08 -1.01 16.26
CA LEU A 149 6.23 -1.91 17.05
C LEU A 149 6.42 -1.69 18.55
N ALA A 150 7.67 -1.52 19.01
CA ALA A 150 7.95 -1.25 20.42
C ALA A 150 7.37 0.10 20.86
N GLU A 151 7.49 1.13 20.02
CA GLU A 151 6.93 2.46 20.27
C GLU A 151 5.41 2.41 20.35
N TYR A 152 4.73 1.83 19.36
CA TYR A 152 3.28 1.80 19.27
C TYR A 152 2.61 0.84 20.26
N THR A 153 3.39 -0.01 20.93
CA THR A 153 2.90 -0.91 21.99
C THR A 153 3.39 -0.56 23.39
N ARG A 154 4.09 0.58 23.54
CA ARG A 154 4.53 1.07 24.85
C ARG A 154 3.34 1.34 25.77
N GLU A 155 3.61 1.32 27.07
CA GLU A 155 2.60 1.72 28.06
C GLU A 155 2.13 3.16 27.80
N GLY A 156 0.80 3.35 27.80
CA GLY A 156 0.19 4.65 27.51
C GLY A 156 0.15 5.02 26.01
N ALA A 157 0.36 4.06 25.10
CA ALA A 157 0.07 4.27 23.69
C ALA A 157 -1.41 4.63 23.48
N ASN A 158 -1.65 5.62 22.61
CA ASN A 158 -2.99 6.07 22.25
C ASN A 158 -3.66 5.10 21.25
N PRO A 159 -4.99 5.19 21.02
CA PRO A 159 -5.69 4.26 20.16
C PRO A 159 -5.17 4.19 18.71
N SER A 160 -4.71 5.31 18.15
CA SER A 160 -4.15 5.37 16.79
C SER A 160 -2.79 4.67 16.71
N GLU A 161 -1.95 4.82 17.74
CA GLU A 161 -0.69 4.06 17.86
C GLU A 161 -0.98 2.55 17.94
N VAL A 162 -1.94 2.14 18.77
CA VAL A 162 -2.31 0.72 18.92
C VAL A 162 -2.86 0.13 17.62
N GLU A 163 -3.65 0.89 16.87
CA GLU A 163 -4.10 0.50 15.51
C GLU A 163 -2.90 0.38 14.56
N ALA A 164 -2.00 1.37 14.53
CA ALA A 164 -0.82 1.33 13.68
C ALA A 164 0.09 0.13 13.99
N ALA A 165 0.18 -0.30 15.26
CA ALA A 165 0.89 -1.51 15.64
C ALA A 165 0.32 -2.78 14.99
N ALA A 166 -0.98 -2.83 14.65
CA ALA A 166 -1.54 -3.95 13.88
C ALA A 166 -0.95 -3.97 12.47
N GLY A 167 -0.88 -2.82 11.80
CA GLY A 167 -0.22 -2.67 10.51
C GLY A 167 1.26 -3.01 10.50
N VAL A 168 1.99 -2.64 11.56
CA VAL A 168 3.41 -3.04 11.70
C VAL A 168 3.54 -4.57 11.72
N ARG A 169 2.65 -5.28 12.44
CA ARG A 169 2.65 -6.76 12.48
C ARG A 169 2.27 -7.37 11.12
N ASP A 170 1.33 -6.75 10.42
CA ASP A 170 0.95 -7.17 9.07
C ASP A 170 2.12 -7.02 8.10
N PHE A 171 2.87 -5.91 8.16
CA PHE A 171 4.02 -5.71 7.30
C PHE A 171 5.17 -6.68 7.64
N LEU A 172 5.45 -6.92 8.92
CA LEU A 172 6.42 -7.92 9.34
C LEU A 172 6.06 -9.33 8.82
N THR A 173 4.77 -9.68 8.85
CA THR A 173 4.28 -10.95 8.30
C THR A 173 4.48 -10.98 6.79
N TYR A 174 4.08 -9.93 6.08
CA TYR A 174 4.19 -9.82 4.63
C TYR A 174 5.65 -9.89 4.13
N LEU A 175 6.58 -9.21 4.82
CA LEU A 175 8.03 -9.28 4.57
C LEU A 175 8.58 -10.70 4.70
N ALA A 176 7.98 -11.53 5.55
CA ALA A 176 8.42 -12.91 5.80
C ALA A 176 7.72 -13.94 4.88
N THR A 177 6.63 -13.57 4.22
CA THR A 177 5.82 -14.48 3.39
C THR A 177 5.74 -14.04 1.93
N ASP A 178 4.75 -13.21 1.60
CA ASP A 178 4.28 -13.04 0.23
C ASP A 178 5.09 -11.98 -0.54
N LEU A 179 5.79 -11.10 0.17
CA LEU A 179 6.47 -9.95 -0.44
C LEU A 179 7.54 -10.38 -1.45
N GLU A 180 8.28 -11.46 -1.20
CA GLU A 180 9.27 -11.95 -2.17
C GLU A 180 8.60 -12.28 -3.51
N THR A 181 7.47 -12.99 -3.47
CA THR A 181 6.74 -13.38 -4.68
C THR A 181 6.21 -12.15 -5.40
N ASP A 182 5.62 -11.21 -4.66
CA ASP A 182 5.08 -9.97 -5.22
C ASP A 182 6.16 -9.11 -5.90
N LEU A 183 7.34 -8.99 -5.29
CA LEU A 183 8.46 -8.25 -5.90
C LEU A 183 9.01 -8.95 -7.13
N ARG A 184 9.03 -10.29 -7.16
CA ARG A 184 9.45 -11.03 -8.36
C ARG A 184 8.46 -10.86 -9.51
N GLU A 185 7.16 -10.84 -9.22
CA GLU A 185 6.12 -10.50 -10.20
C GLU A 185 6.27 -9.06 -10.69
N TYR A 186 6.63 -8.13 -9.80
CA TYR A 186 6.87 -6.74 -10.18
C TYR A 186 8.14 -6.56 -11.03
N VAL A 187 9.24 -7.24 -10.69
CA VAL A 187 10.45 -7.25 -11.54
C VAL A 187 10.14 -7.81 -12.93
N PHE A 188 9.35 -8.88 -13.01
CA PHE A 188 8.87 -9.39 -14.31
C PHE A 188 8.12 -8.31 -15.09
N ARG A 189 7.20 -7.57 -14.43
CA ARG A 189 6.45 -6.46 -15.05
C ARG A 189 7.36 -5.37 -15.60
N LEU A 190 8.41 -4.99 -14.87
CA LEU A 190 9.39 -3.99 -15.31
C LEU A 190 10.22 -4.47 -16.51
N GLU A 191 10.51 -5.77 -16.61
CA GLU A 191 11.30 -6.34 -17.70
C GLU A 191 10.49 -6.63 -18.98
N ASN A 192 9.18 -6.87 -18.86
CA ASN A 192 8.34 -7.41 -19.95
C ASN A 192 7.18 -6.51 -20.35
N ASP A 193 7.01 -5.36 -19.69
CA ASP A 193 5.89 -4.43 -19.85
C ASP A 193 4.48 -5.05 -19.64
N ARG A 194 4.41 -6.18 -18.91
CA ARG A 194 3.16 -6.86 -18.54
C ARG A 194 3.35 -7.64 -17.24
N TYR A 195 2.30 -7.81 -16.45
CA TYR A 195 2.36 -8.76 -15.33
C TYR A 195 2.49 -10.20 -15.84
N PRO A 196 3.17 -11.09 -15.09
CA PRO A 196 3.38 -12.46 -15.54
C PRO A 196 2.04 -13.22 -15.63
N THR A 197 2.03 -14.39 -16.25
CA THR A 197 0.98 -15.43 -16.18
C THR A 197 1.42 -16.64 -15.34
N ALA A 198 0.52 -17.57 -15.01
CA ALA A 198 0.84 -18.71 -14.15
C ALA A 198 2.02 -19.56 -14.65
N ASP A 199 2.25 -19.56 -15.96
CA ASP A 199 3.31 -20.34 -16.63
C ASP A 199 4.61 -19.55 -16.82
N ASP A 200 4.61 -18.24 -16.54
CA ASP A 200 5.80 -17.40 -16.71
C ASP A 200 6.80 -17.66 -15.57
N PRO A 201 8.09 -17.92 -15.88
CA PRO A 201 9.11 -18.04 -14.85
C PRO A 201 9.39 -16.68 -14.22
N LEU A 202 9.32 -16.62 -12.89
CA LEU A 202 9.57 -15.38 -12.16
C LEU A 202 11.08 -15.15 -11.97
N PRO A 203 11.61 -13.94 -12.27
CA PRO A 203 13.00 -13.57 -11.99
C PRO A 203 13.33 -13.78 -10.52
N ASN A 204 14.60 -14.02 -10.18
CA ASN A 204 15.04 -14.00 -8.77
C ASN A 204 15.00 -12.55 -8.25
N LEU A 205 15.27 -12.33 -6.95
CA LEU A 205 15.58 -11.01 -6.39
C LEU A 205 17.08 -10.92 -6.09
#